data_AF-A0A643BZ53-F1
#
_entry.id   AF-A0A643BZ53-F1
#
_cell.length_a   1.000
_cell.length_b   1.000
_cell.length_c   1.000
_cell.angle_alpha   90.00
_cell.angle_beta   90.00
_cell.angle_gamma   90.00
#
_symmetry.space_group_name_H-M   'P 1'
#
loop_
_entity.id
_entity.type
_entity.pdbx_description
1 polymer ?
#
loop_
_entity_poly.entity_id
_entity_poly.type
_entity_poly.pdbx_seq_one_letter_code
_entity_poly.pdbx_strand_id
1 'polypeptide(L)'
;GFSDCLLKLGDSMANYPQGLDDKTNIKTVCTYWEDFHSCTVTALTDCQEGAKDMWDKLRKESKNLNIQGSLFELCGSGNGAAGSLLPALPVLLVSLLAALATWLSF
;
A
#
# COMPACT_ATOMS: atom_id res chain seq x y z
N GLY A 1 -6.25 -22.30 -3.72
CA GLY A 1 -4.78 -22.24 -3.62
C GLY A 1 -4.25 -20.97 -4.24
N PHE A 2 -2.93 -20.81 -4.38
CA PHE A 2 -2.31 -19.59 -4.94
C PHE A 2 -2.81 -19.24 -6.36
N SER A 3 -2.99 -20.25 -7.21
CA SER A 3 -3.50 -20.07 -8.58
C SER A 3 -4.89 -19.43 -8.62
N ASP A 4 -5.77 -19.79 -7.69
CA ASP A 4 -7.13 -19.24 -7.64
C ASP A 4 -7.11 -17.74 -7.28
N CYS A 5 -6.16 -17.32 -6.44
CA CYS A 5 -5.95 -15.90 -6.14
C CYS A 5 -5.52 -15.11 -7.38
N LEU A 6 -4.62 -15.68 -8.19
CA LEU A 6 -4.18 -15.07 -9.46
C LEU A 6 -5.32 -14.99 -10.48
N LEU A 7 -6.09 -16.07 -10.64
CA LEU A 7 -7.24 -16.10 -11.55
C LEU A 7 -8.29 -15.07 -11.14
N LYS A 8 -8.61 -14.98 -9.85
CA LYS A 8 -9.54 -13.96 -9.33
C LYS A 8 -9.08 -12.53 -9.63
N LEU A 9 -7.79 -12.23 -9.45
CA LEU A 9 -7.25 -10.92 -9.81
C LEU A 9 -7.38 -10.66 -11.32
N GLY A 10 -7.03 -11.65 -12.14
CA GLY A 10 -7.16 -11.60 -13.59
C GLY A 10 -8.61 -11.32 -14.03
N ASP A 11 -9.57 -12.04 -13.46
CA ASP A 11 -11.00 -11.87 -13.74
C ASP A 11 -11.51 -10.48 -13.32
N SER A 12 -11.10 -9.96 -12.16
CA SER A 12 -11.45 -8.60 -11.72
C SER A 12 -10.90 -7.53 -12.68
N MET A 13 -9.68 -7.73 -13.20
CA MET A 13 -9.08 -6.82 -14.19
C MET A 13 -9.69 -6.97 -15.58
N ALA A 14 -10.08 -8.18 -15.99
CA ALA A 14 -10.75 -8.44 -17.26
C ALA A 14 -12.17 -7.83 -17.30
N ASN A 15 -12.86 -7.81 -16.16
CA ASN A 15 -14.20 -7.26 -16.00
C ASN A 15 -14.18 -5.84 -15.39
N TYR A 16 -13.09 -5.09 -15.60
CA TYR A 16 -12.91 -3.79 -15.00
C TYR A 16 -14.01 -2.79 -15.46
N PRO A 17 -14.69 -2.10 -14.51
CA PRO A 17 -15.75 -1.16 -14.84
C PRO A 17 -15.25 0.02 -15.68
N GLN A 18 -15.95 0.31 -16.76
CA GLN A 18 -15.63 1.41 -17.67
C GLN A 18 -16.25 2.72 -17.19
N GLY A 19 -15.62 3.85 -17.54
CA GLY A 19 -16.16 5.19 -17.26
C GLY A 19 -15.98 5.70 -15.83
N LEU A 20 -15.05 5.11 -15.07
CA LEU A 20 -14.64 5.64 -13.76
C LEU A 20 -13.75 6.89 -13.92
N ASP A 21 -13.90 7.86 -13.03
CA ASP A 21 -12.94 8.95 -12.89
C ASP A 21 -11.60 8.45 -12.31
N ASP A 22 -10.52 9.23 -12.50
CA ASP A 22 -9.16 8.83 -12.12
C ASP A 22 -9.03 8.38 -10.66
N LYS A 23 -9.71 9.06 -9.73
CA LYS A 23 -9.63 8.71 -8.30
C LYS A 23 -10.32 7.39 -8.03
N THR A 24 -11.51 7.20 -8.59
CA THR A 24 -12.27 5.94 -8.45
C THR A 24 -11.58 4.80 -9.19
N ASN A 25 -10.87 5.10 -10.27
CA ASN A 25 -10.11 4.13 -11.04
C ASN A 25 -9.02 3.48 -10.19
N ILE A 26 -8.13 4.31 -9.63
CA ILE A 26 -7.03 3.84 -8.77
C ILE A 26 -7.56 3.14 -7.53
N LYS A 27 -8.63 3.67 -6.90
CA LYS A 27 -9.24 3.02 -5.74
C LYS A 27 -9.72 1.60 -6.07
N THR A 28 -10.42 1.42 -7.19
CA THR A 28 -10.93 0.11 -7.63
C THR A 28 -9.79 -0.88 -7.88
N VAL A 29 -8.74 -0.46 -8.60
CA VAL A 29 -7.56 -1.30 -8.85
C VAL A 29 -6.89 -1.70 -7.53
N CYS A 30 -6.75 -0.77 -6.58
CA CYS A 30 -6.13 -1.06 -5.30
C CYS A 30 -6.98 -1.98 -4.41
N THR A 31 -8.31 -1.96 -4.52
CA THR A 31 -9.17 -2.95 -3.87
C THR A 31 -8.92 -4.35 -4.44
N TYR A 32 -8.83 -4.51 -5.77
CA TYR A 32 -8.53 -5.81 -6.37
C TYR A 32 -7.14 -6.32 -5.97
N TRP A 33 -6.18 -5.41 -5.87
CA TRP A 33 -4.83 -5.71 -5.40
C TRP A 33 -4.77 -6.13 -3.93
N GLU A 34 -5.53 -5.47 -3.05
CA GLU A 34 -5.66 -5.85 -1.64
C GLU A 34 -6.29 -7.25 -1.49
N ASP A 35 -7.37 -7.51 -2.22
CA ASP A 35 -8.05 -8.81 -2.24
C ASP A 35 -7.09 -9.94 -2.66
N PHE A 36 -6.29 -9.69 -3.70
CA PHE A 36 -5.25 -10.61 -4.15
C PHE A 36 -4.21 -10.87 -3.05
N HIS A 37 -3.74 -9.81 -2.38
CA HIS A 37 -2.78 -9.92 -1.31
C HIS A 37 -3.30 -10.75 -0.14
N SER A 38 -4.51 -10.46 0.32
CA SER A 38 -5.19 -11.18 1.41
C SER A 38 -5.35 -12.66 1.05
N CYS A 39 -5.92 -12.95 -0.12
CA CYS A 39 -6.09 -14.33 -0.62
C CYS A 39 -4.77 -15.10 -0.66
N THR A 40 -3.71 -14.47 -1.19
CA THR A 40 -2.41 -15.12 -1.35
C THR A 40 -1.77 -15.44 0.00
N VAL A 41 -1.81 -14.53 0.96
CA VAL A 41 -1.25 -14.78 2.30
C VAL A 41 -1.97 -15.95 2.96
N THR A 42 -3.30 -16.01 2.87
CA THR A 42 -4.08 -17.14 3.38
C THR A 42 -3.71 -18.43 2.66
N ALA A 43 -3.70 -18.44 1.33
CA ALA A 43 -3.39 -19.63 0.54
C ALA A 43 -1.98 -20.20 0.82
N LEU A 44 -1.03 -19.34 1.16
CA LEU A 44 0.34 -19.74 1.50
C LEU A 44 0.50 -20.19 2.96
N THR A 45 -0.48 -19.89 3.83
CA THR A 45 -0.44 -20.31 5.25
C THR A 45 -0.60 -21.83 5.38
N ASP A 46 -1.34 -22.44 4.45
CA ASP A 46 -1.60 -23.89 4.41
C ASP A 46 -0.60 -24.65 3.49
N CYS A 47 0.43 -23.96 2.98
CA CYS A 47 1.42 -24.54 2.06
C CYS A 47 2.65 -25.11 2.79
N GLN A 48 3.51 -25.81 2.03
CA GLN A 48 4.79 -26.32 2.53
C GLN A 48 5.62 -25.21 3.18
N GLU A 49 6.35 -25.58 4.24
CA GLU A 49 7.30 -24.72 4.93
C GLU A 49 8.23 -23.99 3.93
N GLY A 50 8.36 -22.68 4.09
CA GLY A 50 9.16 -21.80 3.21
C GLY A 50 8.41 -21.18 2.02
N ALA A 51 7.19 -21.62 1.68
CA ALA A 51 6.42 -21.02 0.58
C ALA A 51 6.08 -19.53 0.86
N LYS A 52 5.72 -19.23 2.10
CA LYS A 52 5.47 -17.86 2.57
C LYS A 52 6.74 -17.00 2.50
N ASP A 53 7.87 -17.52 2.96
CA ASP A 53 9.15 -16.79 2.96
C ASP A 53 9.62 -16.47 1.54
N MET A 54 9.49 -17.44 0.63
CA MET A 54 9.80 -17.25 -0.78
C MET A 54 8.91 -16.17 -1.40
N TRP A 55 7.62 -16.20 -1.11
CA TRP A 55 6.66 -15.18 -1.56
C TRP A 55 7.01 -13.79 -1.01
N ASP A 56 7.30 -13.68 0.29
CA ASP A 56 7.71 -12.42 0.91
C ASP A 56 8.98 -11.85 0.27
N LYS A 57 9.96 -12.71 -0.03
CA LYS A 57 11.19 -12.33 -0.74
C LYS A 57 10.90 -11.84 -2.16
N LEU A 58 10.12 -12.58 -2.94
CA LEU A 58 9.72 -12.18 -4.29
C LEU A 58 8.99 -10.84 -4.28
N ARG A 59 8.10 -10.63 -3.30
CA ARG A 59 7.36 -9.38 -3.15
C ARG A 59 8.30 -8.21 -2.82
N LYS A 60 9.31 -8.44 -1.97
CA LYS A 60 10.34 -7.44 -1.66
C LYS A 60 11.18 -7.09 -2.90
N GLU A 61 11.64 -8.09 -3.64
CA GLU A 61 12.41 -7.84 -4.87
C GLU A 61 11.57 -7.13 -5.92
N SER A 62 10.31 -7.53 -6.10
CA SER A 62 9.39 -6.88 -7.05
C SER A 62 9.16 -5.41 -6.73
N LYS A 63 9.14 -5.02 -5.45
CA LYS A 63 9.04 -3.60 -5.03
C LYS A 63 10.29 -2.80 -5.39
N ASN A 64 11.46 -3.44 -5.45
CA ASN A 64 12.72 -2.80 -5.77
C ASN A 64 12.94 -2.63 -7.29
N LEU A 65 12.10 -3.28 -8.11
CA LEU A 65 12.13 -3.08 -9.56
C LEU A 65 11.57 -1.68 -9.88
N ASN A 66 12.30 -0.91 -10.68
CA ASN A 66 11.90 0.45 -11.09
C ASN A 66 10.84 0.42 -12.21
N ILE A 67 9.71 -0.23 -11.94
CA ILE A 67 8.58 -0.34 -12.85
C ILE A 67 7.62 0.81 -12.56
N GLN A 68 7.70 1.84 -13.39
CA GLN A 68 6.82 3.00 -13.31
C GLN A 68 5.35 2.58 -13.44
N GLY A 69 4.50 3.05 -12.53
CA GLY A 69 3.07 2.71 -12.52
C GLY A 69 2.76 1.29 -12.05
N SER A 70 3.69 0.64 -11.35
CA SER A 70 3.43 -0.69 -10.77
C SER A 70 2.33 -0.63 -9.71
N LEU A 71 1.65 -1.75 -9.47
CA LEU A 71 0.67 -1.87 -8.38
C LEU A 71 1.29 -1.64 -7.00
N PHE A 72 2.60 -1.92 -6.86
CA PHE A 72 3.34 -1.60 -5.64
C PHE A 72 3.56 -0.10 -5.45
N GLU A 73 3.63 0.69 -6.52
CA GLU A 73 3.71 2.15 -6.48
C GLU A 73 2.32 2.76 -6.30
N LEU A 74 1.35 2.34 -7.12
CA LEU A 74 -0.01 2.88 -7.14
C LEU A 74 -0.81 2.55 -5.88
N CYS A 75 -0.58 1.36 -5.30
CA CYS A 75 -1.33 0.84 -4.17
C CYS A 75 -0.44 0.54 -2.94
N GLY A 76 0.86 0.83 -3.02
CA GLY A 76 1.77 0.74 -1.89
C GLY A 76 1.52 1.91 -0.95
N SER A 77 1.18 1.59 0.30
CA SER A 77 0.63 2.52 1.29
C SER A 77 -0.83 2.84 1.02
N GLY A 78 -1.72 2.24 1.82
CA GLY A 78 -3.06 2.77 2.06
C GLY A 78 -2.94 4.17 2.64
N ASN A 79 -2.75 5.15 1.77
CA ASN A 79 -2.76 6.58 2.00
C ASN A 79 -2.93 7.25 0.64
N GLY A 80 -4.11 7.02 0.03
CA GLY A 80 -4.78 8.03 -0.80
C GLY A 80 -5.06 9.34 -0.05
N ALA A 81 -4.54 9.49 1.16
CA ALA A 81 -4.09 10.71 1.75
C ALA A 81 -2.58 10.60 2.05
N ALA A 82 -1.75 11.05 1.11
CA ALA A 82 -0.80 12.09 1.51
C ALA A 82 -1.63 13.31 1.91
N GLY A 83 -2.41 13.16 2.99
CA GLY A 83 -2.92 14.26 3.78
C GLY A 83 -1.64 14.83 4.32
N SER A 84 -1.16 15.83 3.58
CA SER A 84 -0.13 16.76 3.93
C SER A 84 0.28 16.60 5.39
N LEU A 85 1.52 16.24 5.68
CA LEU A 85 2.11 16.49 7.01
C LEU A 85 2.16 18.00 7.33
N LEU A 86 1.71 18.85 6.41
CA LEU A 86 1.69 20.30 6.49
C LEU A 86 0.86 20.91 7.65
N PRO A 87 -0.25 20.35 8.18
CA PRO A 87 -0.92 20.96 9.32
C PRO A 87 -0.28 20.56 10.66
N ALA A 88 0.55 19.52 10.71
CA ALA A 88 1.22 19.07 11.94
C ALA A 88 2.59 19.75 12.16
N LEU A 89 3.28 20.12 11.07
CA LEU A 89 4.55 20.84 11.11
C LEU A 89 4.50 22.17 11.90
N PRO A 90 3.50 23.07 11.70
CA PRO A 90 3.42 24.32 12.44
C PRO A 90 3.11 24.09 13.92
N VAL A 91 2.31 23.07 14.27
CA VAL A 91 2.00 22.74 15.67
C VAL A 91 3.27 22.26 16.40
N LEU A 92 4.06 21.39 15.76
CA LEU A 92 5.32 20.92 16.32
C LEU A 92 6.36 22.04 16.50
N LEU A 93 6.43 22.97 15.54
CA LEU A 93 7.29 24.16 15.62
C LEU A 93 6.90 25.08 16.78
N VAL A 94 5.61 25.33 16.96
CA VAL A 94 5.11 26.15 18.09
C VAL A 94 5.41 25.48 19.43
N SER A 95 5.23 24.17 19.54
CA SER A 95 5.56 23.43 20.77
C SER A 95 7.07 23.47 21.08
N LEU A 96 7.94 23.36 20.07
CA LEU A 96 9.38 23.45 20.24
C LEU A 96 9.82 24.85 20.70
N LEU A 97 9.25 25.91 20.11
CA LEU A 97 9.55 27.30 20.46
C LEU A 97 9.10 27.63 21.88
N ALA A 98 7.94 27.14 22.30
CA ALA A 98 7.44 27.31 23.67
C ALA A 98 8.36 26.62 24.69
N ALA A 99 8.81 25.40 24.40
CA ALA A 99 9.75 24.69 25.27
C ALA A 99 11.09 25.44 25.39
N LEU A 100 11.65 25.92 24.28
CA LEU A 100 12.88 26.74 24.28
C LEU A 100 12.73 28.04 25.07
N ALA A 101 11.58 28.73 24.96
CA ALA A 101 11.32 29.95 25.72
C ALA A 101 11.26 29.72 27.23
N THR A 102 10.67 28.60 27.66
CA THR A 102 10.63 28.23 29.10
C THR A 102 12.01 27.89 29.66
N TRP A 103 12.90 27.31 28.84
CA TRP A 103 14.27 26.97 29.25
C TRP A 103 15.20 28.18 29.34
N LEU A 104 15.00 29.20 28.50
CA LEU A 104 15.79 30.44 28.54
C LEU A 104 15.35 31.42 29.64
N SER A 105 14.23 31.15 30.31
CA SER A 105 13.69 31.97 31.39
C SER A 105 14.15 31.51 32.79
N PHE A 106 15.06 30.54 32.86
CA PHE A 106 15.64 30.01 34.09
C PHE A 106 17.15 30.28 34.16
#